data_AF-A0A5N3W4U9-F1
#
_entry.id   AF-A0A5N3W4U9-F1
#
_cell.length_a   1.000
_cell.length_b   1.000
_cell.length_c   1.000
_cell.angle_alpha   90.00
_cell.angle_beta   90.00
_cell.angle_gamma   90.00
#
_symmetry.space_group_name_H-M   'P 1'
#
loop_
_entity.id
_entity.type
_entity.pdbx_description
1 polymer ?
#
loop_
_entity_poly.entity_id
_entity_poly.type
_entity_poly.pdbx_seq_one_letter_code
_entity_poly.pdbx_strand_id
1 'polypeptide(L)'
;KVLTWRYTDSQMSTLKFVFFNVPQIQYKNPWVQVMLFKNMTPTPFLRFYLGEETLRREQQEREQLSHPAHFGPRKYCLRECICEVEGQVPCPAVVPLPRELTGKFQAALRAGAQD
;
A
#
# COMPACT_ATOMS: atom_id res chain seq x y z
N LYS A 1 -12.68 -2.23 -22.10
CA LYS A 1 -12.73 -1.29 -20.95
C LYS A 1 -14.18 -0.91 -20.73
N VAL A 2 -14.73 -1.14 -19.54
CA VAL A 2 -16.15 -0.89 -19.25
C VAL A 2 -16.25 0.13 -18.14
N LEU A 3 -17.08 1.15 -18.33
CA LEU A 3 -17.44 2.12 -17.32
C LEU A 3 -18.87 1.85 -16.90
N THR A 4 -19.09 1.52 -15.63
CA THR A 4 -20.45 1.37 -15.08
C THR A 4 -20.77 2.52 -14.15
N TRP A 5 -21.85 3.22 -14.43
CA TRP A 5 -22.37 4.31 -13.61
C TRP A 5 -23.62 3.83 -12.88
N ARG A 6 -23.65 3.89 -11.55
CA ARG A 6 -24.86 3.63 -10.76
C ARG A 6 -25.38 4.93 -10.18
N TYR A 7 -26.66 5.22 -10.38
CA TYR A 7 -27.29 6.43 -9.87
C TYR A 7 -28.75 6.24 -9.47
N THR A 8 -29.23 7.17 -8.66
CA THR A 8 -30.59 7.23 -8.12
C THR A 8 -31.27 8.50 -8.60
N ASP A 9 -32.58 8.44 -8.89
CA ASP A 9 -33.33 9.63 -9.32
C ASP A 9 -33.46 10.69 -8.20
N SER A 10 -33.35 10.26 -6.95
CA SER A 10 -33.43 11.15 -5.79
C SER A 10 -32.29 12.18 -5.75
N GLN A 11 -31.17 11.92 -6.43
CA GLN A 11 -29.99 12.79 -6.42
C GLN A 11 -29.89 13.59 -7.73
N MET A 12 -30.45 14.80 -7.71
CA MET A 12 -30.47 15.73 -8.84
C MET A 12 -29.07 16.06 -9.38
N SER A 13 -28.05 16.10 -8.52
CA SER A 13 -26.65 16.33 -8.89
C SER A 13 -26.11 15.22 -9.78
N THR A 14 -26.36 13.96 -9.43
CA THR A 14 -25.93 12.80 -10.21
C THR A 14 -26.67 12.72 -11.54
N LEU A 15 -27.97 13.03 -11.56
CA LEU A 15 -28.76 13.11 -12.80
C LEU A 15 -28.20 14.15 -13.77
N LYS A 16 -27.91 15.37 -13.28
CA LYS A 16 -27.28 16.43 -14.09
C LYS A 16 -25.94 15.97 -14.65
N PHE A 17 -25.10 15.31 -13.84
CA PHE A 17 -23.82 14.82 -14.31
C PHE A 17 -23.98 13.79 -15.44
N VAL A 18 -24.86 12.80 -15.25
CA VAL A 18 -25.16 11.78 -16.26
C VAL A 18 -25.65 12.42 -17.55
N PHE A 19 -26.57 13.38 -17.47
CA PHE A 19 -27.17 14.01 -18.64
C PHE A 19 -26.18 14.88 -19.42
N PHE A 20 -25.39 15.72 -18.74
CA PHE A 20 -24.51 16.69 -19.43
C PHE A 20 -23.13 16.15 -19.78
N ASN A 21 -22.57 15.25 -18.97
CA ASN A 21 -21.15 14.85 -19.09
C ASN A 21 -20.96 13.48 -19.74
N VAL A 22 -21.89 12.52 -19.58
CA VAL A 22 -21.73 11.18 -20.15
C VAL A 22 -21.65 11.20 -21.69
N PRO A 23 -22.47 11.98 -22.43
CA PRO A 23 -22.33 12.07 -23.88
C PRO A 23 -20.95 12.57 -24.33
N GLN A 24 -20.39 13.55 -23.60
CA GLN A 24 -19.07 14.09 -23.88
C GLN A 24 -17.97 13.06 -23.62
N ILE A 25 -18.08 12.29 -22.53
CA ILE A 25 -17.14 11.22 -22.18
C ILE A 25 -17.17 10.11 -23.24
N GLN A 26 -18.36 9.71 -23.68
CA GLN A 26 -18.53 8.69 -24.72
C GLN A 26 -17.99 9.16 -26.07
N TYR A 27 -18.21 10.43 -26.43
CA TYR A 27 -17.68 11.02 -27.67
C TYR A 27 -16.15 11.05 -27.69
N LYS A 28 -15.52 11.45 -26.58
CA LYS A 28 -14.05 11.46 -26.46
C LYS A 28 -13.44 10.06 -26.36
N ASN A 29 -14.22 9.04 -26.01
CA ASN A 29 -13.75 7.68 -25.74
C ASN A 29 -14.66 6.61 -26.40
N PRO A 30 -14.72 6.53 -27.74
CA PRO A 30 -15.64 5.62 -28.43
C PRO A 30 -15.33 4.13 -28.19
N TRP A 31 -14.12 3.80 -27.75
CA TRP A 31 -13.64 2.44 -27.39
C TRP A 31 -13.96 2.03 -25.94
N VAL A 32 -14.56 2.90 -25.13
CA VAL A 32 -14.99 2.57 -23.76
C VAL A 32 -16.49 2.32 -23.76
N GLN A 33 -16.91 1.13 -23.34
CA GLN A 33 -18.33 0.82 -23.17
C GLN A 33 -18.85 1.47 -21.89
N VAL A 34 -19.83 2.37 -22.00
CA VAL A 34 -20.48 3.02 -20.85
C VAL A 34 -21.84 2.35 -20.59
N MET A 35 -22.06 1.87 -19.36
CA MET A 35 -23.33 1.30 -18.90
C MET A 35 -23.90 2.14 -17.76
N LEU A 36 -25.20 2.42 -17.82
CA LEU A 36 -25.94 3.20 -16.83
C LEU A 36 -26.92 2.29 -16.07
N PHE A 37 -26.85 2.31 -14.73
CA PHE A 37 -27.75 1.57 -13.85
C PHE A 37 -28.52 2.53 -12.96
N LYS A 38 -29.85 2.45 -13.02
CA LYS A 38 -30.77 3.35 -12.36
C LYS A 38 -31.45 2.66 -11.17
N ASN A 39 -31.50 3.32 -10.01
CA ASN A 39 -32.21 2.88 -8.80
C ASN A 39 -31.81 1.48 -8.27
N MET A 40 -30.59 1.02 -8.57
CA MET A 40 -30.05 -0.27 -8.13
C MET A 40 -29.36 -0.21 -6.76
N THR A 41 -28.87 0.97 -6.36
CA THR A 41 -28.18 1.19 -5.08
C THR A 41 -28.63 2.52 -4.46
N PRO A 42 -28.77 2.61 -3.13
CA PRO A 42 -29.21 3.83 -2.46
C PRO A 42 -28.21 4.99 -2.65
N THR A 43 -26.93 4.67 -2.80
CA THR A 43 -25.85 5.63 -3.05
C THR A 43 -25.35 5.52 -4.51
N PRO A 44 -25.13 6.67 -5.19
CA PRO A 44 -24.55 6.69 -6.53
C PRO A 44 -23.04 6.42 -6.49
N PHE A 45 -22.51 5.62 -7.41
CA PHE A 45 -21.07 5.40 -7.55
C PHE A 45 -20.65 5.07 -8.98
N LEU A 46 -19.38 5.31 -9.26
CA LEU A 46 -18.73 5.02 -10.54
C LEU A 46 -17.77 3.84 -10.37
N ARG A 47 -17.82 2.88 -11.28
CA ARG A 47 -16.85 1.78 -11.31
C ARG A 47 -16.25 1.62 -12.71
N PHE A 48 -14.93 1.62 -12.76
CA PHE A 48 -14.14 1.37 -13.96
C PHE A 48 -13.66 -0.07 -13.97
N TYR A 49 -13.88 -0.77 -15.07
CA TYR A 49 -13.28 -2.07 -15.37
C TYR A 49 -12.22 -1.85 -16.44
N LEU A 50 -10.99 -1.67 -15.98
CA LEU A 50 -9.80 -1.60 -16.81
C LEU A 50 -9.40 -3.01 -17.24
N GLY A 51 -8.68 -3.14 -18.37
CA GLY A 51 -8.21 -4.43 -18.84
C GLY A 51 -7.30 -5.09 -17.81
N GLU A 52 -7.21 -6.42 -17.86
CA GLU A 52 -6.42 -7.24 -16.91
C GLU A 52 -4.97 -6.73 -16.78
N GLU A 53 -4.40 -6.23 -17.87
CA GLU A 53 -3.06 -5.65 -17.93
C GLU A 53 -2.88 -4.42 -17.02
N THR A 54 -3.86 -3.52 -16.94
CA THR A 54 -3.76 -2.32 -16.09
C THR A 54 -3.86 -2.68 -14.61
N LEU A 55 -4.73 -3.64 -14.27
CA LEU A 55 -4.84 -4.18 -12.92
C LEU A 55 -3.55 -4.90 -12.49
N ARG A 56 -2.93 -5.67 -13.39
CA ARG A 56 -1.63 -6.31 -13.16
C ARG A 56 -0.52 -5.28 -12.94
N ARG A 57 -0.50 -4.17 -13.70
CA ARG A 57 0.51 -3.11 -13.53
C ARG A 57 0.37 -2.38 -12.19
N GLU A 58 -0.86 -2.03 -11.80
CA GLU A 58 -1.15 -1.43 -10.49
C GLU A 58 -0.79 -2.38 -9.33
N GLN A 59 -1.03 -3.69 -9.50
CA GLN A 59 -0.59 -4.70 -8.52
C GLN A 59 0.94 -4.79 -8.44
N GLN A 60 1.64 -4.85 -9.58
CA GLN A 60 3.10 -4.88 -9.62
C GLN A 60 3.73 -3.62 -9.02
N GLU A 61 3.18 -2.43 -9.26
CA GLU A 61 3.65 -1.18 -8.65
C GLU A 61 3.47 -1.20 -7.12
N ARG A 62 2.37 -1.76 -6.61
CA ARG A 62 2.16 -1.95 -5.16
C ARG A 62 3.11 -2.99 -4.56
N GLU A 63 3.38 -4.07 -5.27
CA GLU A 63 4.34 -5.11 -4.86
C GLU A 63 5.77 -4.57 -4.84
N GLN A 64 6.15 -3.72 -5.80
CA GLN A 64 7.46 -3.06 -5.84
C GLN A 64 7.68 -2.10 -4.66
N LEU A 65 6.61 -1.49 -4.13
CA LEU A 65 6.71 -0.60 -2.97
C LEU A 65 7.17 -1.35 -1.71
N SER A 66 6.82 -2.64 -1.59
CA SER A 66 7.26 -3.52 -0.51
C SER A 66 8.52 -4.28 -0.92
N HIS A 67 9.69 -3.66 -0.76
CA HIS A 67 10.94 -4.34 -1.09
C HIS A 67 11.32 -5.37 0.00
N PRO A 68 11.57 -6.65 -0.35
CA PRO A 68 11.84 -7.71 0.63
C PRO A 68 13.08 -7.49 1.51
N ALA A 69 14.03 -6.66 1.07
CA ALA A 69 15.23 -6.34 1.84
C ALA A 69 15.01 -5.21 2.88
N HIS A 70 13.82 -4.60 2.94
CA HIS A 70 13.52 -3.61 3.96
C HIS A 70 13.32 -4.25 5.33
N PHE A 71 13.93 -3.63 6.35
CA PHE A 71 13.73 -3.95 7.76
C PHE A 71 12.89 -2.84 8.40
N GLY A 72 11.91 -3.21 9.22
CA GLY A 72 11.00 -2.26 9.84
C GLY A 72 9.78 -2.95 10.47
N PRO A 73 8.79 -2.19 10.96
CA PRO A 73 7.64 -2.75 11.68
C PRO A 73 6.95 -3.87 10.90
N ARG A 74 6.51 -4.95 11.58
CA ARG A 74 5.83 -6.11 10.94
C ARG A 74 4.65 -5.76 10.04
N LYS A 75 4.05 -4.59 10.25
CA LYS A 75 2.95 -4.09 9.41
C LYS A 75 3.37 -3.84 7.94
N TYR A 76 4.64 -3.51 7.70
CA TYR A 76 5.12 -3.06 6.40
C TYR A 76 6.34 -3.83 5.87
N CYS A 77 7.11 -4.48 6.75
CA CYS A 77 8.33 -5.19 6.40
C CYS A 77 8.27 -6.65 6.87
N LEU A 78 8.98 -7.53 6.16
CA LEU A 78 9.02 -8.96 6.49
C LEU A 78 9.78 -9.22 7.79
N ARG A 79 10.80 -8.41 8.10
CA ARG A 79 11.69 -8.54 9.26
C ARG A 79 11.75 -7.21 9.99
N GLU A 80 11.74 -7.24 11.32
CA GLU A 80 11.86 -6.02 12.12
C GLU A 80 13.31 -5.66 12.40
N CYS A 81 14.11 -6.67 12.70
CA CYS A 81 15.51 -6.48 13.04
C CYS A 81 16.37 -7.51 12.31
N ILE A 82 17.63 -7.14 12.07
CA ILE A 82 18.61 -8.00 11.41
C ILE A 82 18.94 -9.26 12.24
N CYS A 83 18.67 -9.25 13.55
CA CYS A 83 18.88 -10.41 14.42
C CYS A 83 18.00 -11.62 14.07
N GLU A 84 16.98 -11.45 13.22
CA GLU A 84 16.15 -12.55 12.70
C GLU A 84 16.83 -13.35 11.58
N VAL A 85 17.94 -12.85 11.04
CA VAL A 85 18.66 -13.50 9.95
C VAL A 85 19.66 -14.50 10.53
N GLU A 86 19.61 -15.74 10.06
CA GLU A 86 20.53 -16.79 10.51
C GLU A 86 22.00 -16.39 10.26
N GLY A 87 22.86 -16.69 11.25
CA GLY A 87 24.27 -16.29 11.24
C GLY A 87 24.54 -14.85 11.69
N GLN A 88 23.52 -14.03 11.93
CA GLN A 88 23.68 -12.70 12.53
C GLN A 88 23.69 -12.76 14.06
N VAL A 89 24.18 -11.67 14.67
CA VAL A 89 24.25 -11.54 16.13
C VAL A 89 22.83 -11.53 16.72
N PRO A 90 22.53 -12.39 17.71
CA PRO A 90 21.21 -12.44 18.32
C PRO A 90 20.90 -11.18 19.13
N CYS A 91 19.61 -10.91 19.33
CA CYS A 91 19.19 -9.80 20.15
C CYS A 91 19.65 -9.99 21.61
N PRO A 92 20.24 -8.98 22.26
CA PRO A 92 20.70 -9.06 23.66
C PRO A 92 19.62 -9.44 24.66
N ALA A 93 18.35 -9.18 24.33
CA ALA A 93 17.21 -9.56 25.15
C ALA A 93 16.97 -11.08 25.18
N VAL A 94 17.39 -11.81 24.14
CA VAL A 94 17.22 -13.27 24.01
C VAL A 94 18.49 -13.98 24.47
N VAL A 95 19.65 -13.53 23.97
CA VAL A 95 20.95 -14.09 24.33
C VAL A 95 21.84 -12.97 24.84
N PRO A 96 22.26 -12.99 26.12
CA PRO A 96 23.11 -11.95 26.66
C PRO A 96 24.43 -11.93 25.89
N LEU A 97 24.84 -10.73 25.46
CA LEU A 97 26.10 -10.55 24.76
C LEU A 97 27.30 -10.74 25.72
N PRO A 98 28.47 -11.12 25.19
CA PRO A 98 29.71 -11.18 25.96
C PRO A 98 30.00 -9.86 26.70
N ARG A 99 30.63 -9.97 27.88
CA ARG A 99 30.91 -8.82 28.75
C ARG A 99 31.84 -7.82 28.07
N GLU A 100 32.75 -8.30 27.25
CA GLU A 100 33.75 -7.54 26.50
C GLU A 100 33.11 -6.57 25.50
N LEU A 101 31.93 -6.93 24.99
CA LEU A 101 31.15 -6.12 24.05
C LEU A 101 30.17 -5.17 24.76
N THR A 102 30.04 -5.27 26.08
CA THR A 102 29.08 -4.46 26.85
C THR A 102 29.67 -3.07 27.14
N GLY A 103 28.90 -2.01 26.87
CA GLY A 103 29.34 -0.63 27.07
C GLY A 103 29.80 -0.30 28.50
N LYS A 104 29.15 -0.89 29.53
CA LYS A 104 29.55 -0.72 30.94
C LYS A 104 30.98 -1.23 31.20
N PHE A 105 31.33 -2.37 30.64
CA PHE A 105 32.65 -2.99 30.82
C PHE A 105 33.73 -2.20 30.06
N GLN A 106 33.44 -1.77 28.83
CA GLN A 106 34.34 -0.91 28.05
C GLN A 106 34.57 0.45 28.72
N ALA A 107 33.54 1.05 29.32
CA ALA A 107 33.68 2.30 30.05
C ALA A 107 34.58 2.15 31.29
N ALA A 108 34.43 1.08 32.06
CA ALA A 108 35.29 0.80 33.21
C ALA A 108 36.76 0.58 32.81
N LEU A 109 37.01 -0.17 31.73
CA LEU A 109 38.35 -0.37 31.19
C LEU A 109 38.99 0.95 30.73
N ARG A 110 38.23 1.82 30.06
CA ARG A 110 38.72 3.13 29.60
C ARG A 110 39.02 4.08 30.77
N ALA A 111 38.19 4.08 31.81
CA ALA A 111 38.42 4.89 33.00
C ALA A 111 39.68 4.45 33.75
N GLY A 112 39.90 3.14 33.93
CA GLY A 112 41.10 2.61 34.57
C GLY A 112 42.39 2.71 33.75
N ALA A 113 42.31 3.12 32.48
CA ALA A 113 43.46 3.37 31.61
C ALA A 113 43.90 4.84 31.58
N GLN A 114 43.16 5.74 32.25
CA GLN A 114 43.43 7.18 32.30
C GLN A 114 44.09 7.64 33.62
N ASP A 115 44.32 6.71 34.55
CA ASP A 115 45.18 6.87 35.74
C ASP A 115 46.59 6.33 35.45
#